data_AF-A0A0F8WNU5-F1
#
_entry.id   AF-A0A0F8WNU5-F1
#
_cell.length_a   1.000
_cell.length_b   1.000
_cell.length_c   1.000
_cell.angle_alpha   90.00
_cell.angle_beta   90.00
_cell.angle_gamma   90.00
#
_symmetry.space_group_name_H-M   'P 1'
#
loop_
_entity.id
_entity.type
_entity.pdbx_description
1 polymer ?
#
loop_
_entity_poly.entity_id
_entity_poly.type
_entity_poly.pdbx_seq_one_letter_code
_entity_poly.pdbx_strand_id
1 'polypeptide(L)' 'VIIVAYLMYSISSEVMARLGTDKMYVTTLFVIVGVMRYMQICSIEKNSGSPTKVFLKDAFLQLSVLGWLVAVGIVIYG' A
#
# COMPACT_ATOMS: atom_id res chain seq x y z
N VAL A 1 4.38 -5.03 10.98
CA VAL A 1 5.30 -5.83 10.11
C VAL A 1 5.18 -5.43 8.64
N ILE A 2 3.99 -5.45 8.03
CA ILE A 2 3.78 -5.18 6.58
C ILE A 2 4.37 -3.83 6.12
N ILE A 3 4.01 -2.73 6.78
CA ILE A 3 4.48 -1.38 6.40
C ILE A 3 6.01 -1.28 6.47
N VAL A 4 6.59 -1.78 7.57
CA VAL A 4 8.04 -1.73 7.81
C VAL A 4 8.77 -2.57 6.76
N ALA A 5 8.28 -3.77 6.44
CA ALA A 5 8.86 -4.61 5.40
C ALA A 5 8.84 -3.93 4.02
N TYR A 6 7.73 -3.28 3.66
CA TYR A 6 7.63 -2.54 2.40
C TYR A 6 8.53 -1.31 2.36
N LEU A 7 8.61 -0.55 3.46
CA LEU A 7 9.51 0.59 3.57
C LEU A 7 10.96 0.15 3.40
N MET A 8 11.38 -0.90 4.11
CA MET A 8 12.73 -1.47 4.01
C MET A 8 13.05 -1.95 2.60
N TYR A 9 12.08 -2.55 1.90
CA TYR A 9 12.22 -2.89 0.49
C TYR A 9 12.42 -1.64 -0.38
N SER A 10 11.61 -0.61 -0.17
CA SER A 10 11.64 0.62 -0.99
C SER A 10 12.91 1.46 -0.84
N ILE A 11 13.58 1.38 0.31
CA ILE A 11 14.85 2.08 0.59
C ILE A 11 16.08 1.18 0.43
N SER A 12 15.89 -0.08 0.06
CA SER A 12 17.00 -1.01 -0.15
C SER A 12 17.81 -0.57 -1.36
N SER A 13 19.13 -0.46 -1.19
CA SER A 13 20.06 -0.08 -2.25
C SER A 13 20.02 -1.05 -3.44
N GLU A 14 19.75 -2.34 -3.19
CA GLU A 14 19.59 -3.34 -4.24
C GLU A 14 18.36 -3.06 -5.13
N VAL A 15 17.27 -2.61 -4.51
CA VAL A 15 16.01 -2.31 -5.21
C VAL A 15 16.13 -1.00 -5.98
N MET A 16 16.73 0.03 -5.37
CA MET A 16 17.01 1.30 -6.03
C MET A 16 17.94 1.12 -7.24
N ALA A 17 18.97 0.27 -7.13
CA ALA A 17 19.88 -0.03 -8.23
C ALA A 17 19.21 -0.84 -9.36
N ARG A 18 18.32 -1.79 -9.02
CA ARG A 18 17.58 -2.58 -10.02
C ARG A 18 16.52 -1.77 -10.77
N LEU A 19 15.84 -0.86 -10.08
CA LEU A 19 14.74 -0.08 -10.64
C LEU A 19 15.20 1.29 -11.19
N GLY A 20 16.42 1.72 -10.88
CA GLY A 20 16.97 2.99 -11.34
C GLY A 20 16.30 4.23 -10.73
N THR A 21 15.56 4.06 -9.62
CA THR A 21 14.75 5.11 -9.01
C THR A 21 14.86 5.07 -7.49
N ASP A 22 15.05 6.24 -6.89
CA ASP A 22 15.10 6.46 -5.44
C ASP A 22 13.73 6.81 -4.86
N LYS A 23 12.72 7.05 -5.71
CA LYS A 23 11.40 7.57 -5.30
C LYS A 23 10.42 6.48 -4.87
N MET A 24 10.84 5.22 -4.83
CA MET A 24 9.98 4.10 -4.42
C MET A 24 9.39 4.28 -3.02
N TYR A 25 10.08 4.96 -2.10
CA TYR A 25 9.57 5.21 -0.75
C TYR A 25 8.25 6.02 -0.73
N VAL A 26 7.98 6.84 -1.76
CA VAL A 26 6.75 7.64 -1.86
C VAL A 26 5.51 6.74 -1.95
N THR A 27 5.64 5.58 -2.59
CA THR A 27 4.56 4.59 -2.70
C THR A 27 4.18 3.98 -1.34
N THR A 28 5.09 4.01 -0.36
CA THR A 28 4.84 3.53 1.01
C THR A 28 3.74 4.33 1.70
N LEU A 29 3.56 5.61 1.35
CA LEU A 29 2.46 6.42 1.88
C LEU A 29 1.10 5.79 1.57
N PHE A 30 0.89 5.28 0.36
CA PHE A 30 -0.35 4.60 -0.02
C PHE A 30 -0.56 3.30 0.74
N VAL A 31 0.51 2.53 0.97
CA VAL A 31 0.46 1.29 1.77
C VAL A 31 0.08 1.60 3.21
N ILE A 32 0.65 2.66 3.81
CA ILE A 32 0.29 3.12 5.15
C ILE A 32 -1.19 3.49 5.24
N VAL A 33 -1.68 4.30 4.30
CA VAL A 33 -3.10 4.73 4.26
C VAL A 33 -4.03 3.52 4.09
N GLY A 34 -3.72 2.59 3.19
CA GLY A 34 -4.51 1.38 2.97
C GLY A 34 -4.58 0.48 4.20
N VAL A 35 -3.44 0.25 4.86
CA VAL A 35 -3.39 -0.55 6.10
C VAL A 35 -4.15 0.15 7.23
N MET A 36 -3.98 1.46 7.41
CA MET A 36 -4.72 2.23 8.41
C MET A 36 -6.23 2.17 8.17
N ARG A 37 -6.69 2.32 6.92
CA ARG A 37 -8.11 2.20 6.58
C ARG A 37 -8.64 0.82 6.93
N TYR A 38 -7.92 -0.23 6.54
CA TYR A 38 -8.31 -1.61 6.84
C TYR A 38 -8.43 -1.84 8.36
N MET A 39 -7.45 -1.36 9.14
CA MET A 39 -7.49 -1.46 10.60
C MET A 39 -8.66 -0.68 11.22
N GLN A 40 -8.98 0.50 10.71
CA GLN A 40 -10.16 1.27 11.14
C GLN A 40 -11.45 0.47 10.92
N ILE A 41 -11.61 -0.15 9.74
CA ILE A 41 -12.81 -0.95 9.43
C ILE A 41 -12.91 -2.15 10.39
N CYS A 42 -11.81 -2.88 10.60
CA CYS A 42 -11.79 -4.01 11.54
C CYS A 42 -12.13 -3.58 12.98
N SER A 43 -11.63 -2.43 13.42
CA SER A 43 -11.82 -1.97 14.79
C SER A 43 -13.20 -1.38 15.05
N ILE A 44 -13.80 -0.74 14.05
CA ILE A 44 -15.09 -0.04 14.16
C ILE A 44 -16.26 -0.99 13.92
N GLU A 45 -16.21 -1.82 12.88
CA GLU A 45 -17.38 -2.64 12.52
C GLU A 45 -17.56 -3.86 13.42
N LYS A 46 -16.56 -4.24 14.26
CA LYS A 46 -16.52 -5.48 15.09
C LYS A 46 -16.91 -6.77 14.33
N ASN A 47 -17.04 -6.68 13.02
CA ASN A 47 -17.44 -7.72 12.12
C ASN A 47 -16.16 -8.23 11.47
N SER A 48 -15.61 -9.31 12.01
CA SER A 48 -14.63 -10.16 11.33
C SER A 48 -15.25 -10.89 10.13
N GLY A 49 -16.23 -10.29 9.45
CA GLY A 49 -16.72 -10.77 8.17
C GLY A 49 -15.52 -10.87 7.23
N SER A 50 -15.49 -11.91 6.39
CA SER A 50 -14.35 -12.26 5.54
C SER A 50 -13.61 -11.01 5.02
N PRO A 51 -12.28 -10.90 5.20
CA PRO A 51 -11.47 -9.76 4.78
C PRO A 51 -11.72 -9.33 3.32
N THR A 52 -12.08 -10.30 2.48
CA THR A 52 -12.44 -10.09 1.07
C THR A 52 -13.72 -9.26 0.91
N LYS A 53 -14.74 -9.47 1.76
CA LYS A 53 -15.98 -8.67 1.74
C LYS A 53 -15.73 -7.24 2.20
N VAL A 54 -14.88 -7.03 3.19
CA VAL A 54 -14.46 -5.69 3.62
C VAL A 54 -13.80 -4.94 2.46
N PHE A 55 -12.89 -5.61 1.75
CA PHE A 55 -12.22 -5.03 0.58
C PHE A 55 -13.17 -4.71 -0.57
N LEU A 56 -14.15 -5.57 -0.82
CA LEU A 56 -15.14 -5.37 -1.90
C LEU A 56 -16.15 -4.26 -1.60
N LYS A 57 -16.38 -3.94 -0.31
CA LYS A 57 -17.41 -2.97 0.11
C LYS A 57 -16.85 -1.55 0.31
N ASP A 58 -15.56 -1.42 0.61
CA ASP A 58 -14.92 -0.13 0.89
C ASP A 58 -14.20 0.44 -0.36
N ALA A 59 -14.83 1.41 -1.00
CA ALA A 59 -14.28 2.10 -2.18
C ALA A 59 -12.99 2.88 -1.86
N PHE A 60 -12.78 3.32 -0.61
CA PHE A 60 -11.57 4.04 -0.23
C PHE A 60 -10.35 3.10 -0.23
N LEU A 61 -10.52 1.87 0.26
CA LEU A 61 -9.48 0.85 0.21
C LEU A 61 -9.12 0.48 -1.24
N GLN A 62 -10.12 0.36 -2.13
CA GLN A 62 -9.92 0.13 -3.56
C GLN A 62 -9.17 1.29 -4.23
N LEU A 63 -9.57 2.53 -3.96
CA LEU A 63 -8.87 3.73 -4.46
C LEU A 63 -7.44 3.81 -3.94
N SER A 64 -7.19 3.41 -2.70
CA SER A 64 -5.85 3.36 -2.12
C SER A 64 -4.95 2.39 -2.88
N VAL A 65 -5.46 1.21 -3.22
CA VAL A 65 -4.74 0.19 -4.01
C VAL A 65 -4.53 0.63 -5.46
N LEU A 66 -5.54 1.26 -6.08
CA LEU A 66 -5.41 1.82 -7.44
C LEU A 66 -4.38 2.96 -7.47
N GLY A 67 -4.41 3.88 -6.50
CA GLY A 67 -3.43 4.95 -6.37
C GLY A 67 -2.02 4.41 -6.17
N TRP A 68 -1.87 3.34 -5.38
CA TRP A 68 -0.59 2.64 -5.24
C TRP A 68 -0.11 2.03 -6.57
N LEU A 69 -0.97 1.33 -7.32
CA LEU A 69 -0.62 0.75 -8.63
C LEU A 69 -0.16 1.82 -9.62
N VAL A 70 -0.87 2.95 -9.69
CA VAL A 70 -0.50 4.08 -10.55
C VAL A 70 0.84 4.67 -10.11
N ALA A 71 1.05 4.88 -8.80
CA ALA A 71 2.30 5.42 -8.28
C ALA A 71 3.49 4.51 -8.56
N VAL A 72 3.34 3.19 -8.39
CA VAL A 72 4.37 2.21 -8.74
C VAL A 72 4.66 2.21 -10.23
N GLY A 73 3.62 2.27 -11.08
CA GLY A 73 3.80 2.38 -12.52
C GLY A 73 4.59 3.64 -12.92
N ILE A 74 4.25 4.79 -12.35
CA ILE A 74 4.96 6.05 -12.60
C ILE A 74 6.42 5.98 -12.12
N VAL A 75 6.68 5.38 -10.95
CA VAL A 75 8.04 5.33 -10.39
C VAL A 75 8.95 4.36 -11.17
N ILE A 76 8.40 3.28 -11.73
CA ILE A 76 9.17 2.28 -12.49
C ILE A 76 9.37 2.70 -13.96
N TYR A 77 8.36 3.29 -14.59
CA TYR A 77 8.40 3.63 -16.03
C TYR A 77 8.68 5.11 -16.31
N GLY A 78 8.65 5.98 -15.30
CA GLY A 78 8.90 7.41 -15.41
C GLY A 78 10.30 7.84 -15.00
#